data_AF-A0A2E2HE61-F1
#
_entry.id   AF-A0A2E2HE61-F1
#
_cell.length_a   1.000
_cell.length_b   1.000
_cell.length_c   1.000
_cell.angle_alpha   90.00
_cell.angle_beta   90.00
_cell.angle_gamma   90.00
#
_symmetry.space_group_name_H-M   'P 1'
#
loop_
_entity.id
_entity.type
_entity.pdbx_description
1 polymer ?
#
loop_
_entity_poly.entity_id
_entity_poly.type
_entity_poly.pdbx_seq_one_letter_code
_entity_poly.pdbx_strand_id
1 'polypeptide(L)'
;MTEQDVHRELDDIDTDERDLWPSPGQKLKNLREELGYSREKVSEALFITVHYVTALENDEFQKLPGHTFTKGYFKSYAEFLGADIDEVLSCYQNLINADKPSSEEAEREKNRSRKSLLLWIVAAVILIAVLIALVLGMTSEASAKQIIMVKQLPDIELRQRSNS
;
A
#
# COMPACT_ATOMS: atom_id res chain seq x y z
N MET A 1 -21.76 9.82 -62.24
CA MET A 1 -20.77 10.42 -61.34
C MET A 1 -21.33 10.20 -59.94
N THR A 2 -21.01 9.05 -59.34
CA THR A 2 -21.72 8.46 -58.20
C THR A 2 -21.22 9.06 -56.88
N GLU A 3 -22.17 9.40 -56.00
CA GLU A 3 -21.98 9.90 -54.61
C GLU A 3 -21.27 8.90 -53.66
N GLN A 4 -20.53 7.93 -54.18
CA GLN A 4 -19.86 6.87 -53.41
C GLN A 4 -18.33 7.02 -53.33
N ASP A 5 -17.75 8.03 -53.99
CA ASP A 5 -16.30 8.27 -53.96
C ASP A 5 -15.83 9.29 -52.89
N VAL A 6 -16.74 9.81 -52.07
CA VAL A 6 -16.39 10.79 -51.00
C VAL A 6 -16.09 10.10 -49.66
N HIS A 7 -16.29 8.78 -49.55
CA HIS A 7 -16.18 8.06 -48.28
C HIS A 7 -14.83 7.36 -48.02
N ARG A 8 -13.75 7.74 -48.73
CA ARG A 8 -12.48 6.97 -48.72
C ARG A 8 -11.29 7.60 -48.02
N GLU A 9 -11.45 8.58 -47.14
CA GLU A 9 -10.26 9.26 -46.59
C GLU A 9 -10.42 9.72 -45.14
N LEU A 10 -10.78 8.82 -44.23
CA LEU A 10 -10.65 9.03 -42.78
C LEU A 10 -10.33 7.72 -42.01
N ASP A 11 -9.69 6.73 -42.63
CA ASP A 11 -9.34 5.45 -41.95
C ASP A 11 -7.89 5.36 -41.44
N ASP A 12 -7.06 6.42 -41.60
CA ASP A 12 -5.62 6.38 -41.27
C ASP A 12 -5.20 7.31 -40.12
N ILE A 13 -6.11 7.71 -39.22
CA ILE A 13 -5.71 8.37 -37.97
C ILE A 13 -5.44 7.29 -36.91
N ASP A 14 -4.33 6.58 -37.08
CA ASP A 14 -3.67 5.79 -36.01
C ASP A 14 -2.96 6.72 -35.01
N THR A 15 -3.59 7.85 -34.69
CA THR A 15 -3.13 8.72 -33.61
C THR A 15 -3.87 8.25 -32.37
N ASP A 16 -3.17 7.48 -31.57
CA ASP A 16 -3.56 7.12 -30.22
C ASP A 16 -4.17 8.34 -29.52
N GLU A 17 -5.46 8.30 -29.15
CA GLU A 17 -6.16 9.43 -28.52
C GLU A 17 -5.43 9.96 -27.26
N ARG A 18 -4.50 9.16 -26.71
CA ARG A 18 -3.56 9.52 -25.64
C ARG A 18 -2.62 10.67 -26.00
N ASP A 19 -2.36 10.95 -27.28
CA ASP A 19 -1.49 12.05 -27.73
C ASP A 19 -2.20 13.41 -27.80
N LEU A 20 -3.53 13.46 -27.66
CA LEU A 20 -4.28 14.72 -27.69
C LEU A 20 -4.21 15.51 -26.37
N TRP A 21 -3.91 14.85 -25.25
CA TRP A 21 -3.78 15.53 -23.95
C TRP A 21 -2.31 15.57 -23.52
N PRO A 22 -1.74 16.76 -23.31
CA PRO A 22 -0.36 16.88 -22.86
C PRO A 22 -0.20 16.21 -21.50
N SER A 23 0.83 15.38 -21.40
CA SER A 23 1.28 14.77 -20.15
C SER A 23 1.66 15.84 -19.11
N PRO A 24 1.77 15.51 -17.82
CA PRO A 24 2.05 16.51 -16.79
C PRO A 24 3.42 17.17 -17.01
N GLY A 25 4.43 16.40 -17.43
CA GLY A 25 5.74 16.90 -17.84
C GLY A 25 5.65 17.86 -19.03
N GLN A 26 4.95 17.45 -20.09
CA GLN A 26 4.81 18.27 -21.29
C GLN A 26 4.03 19.55 -21.03
N LYS A 27 3.03 19.51 -20.14
CA LYS A 27 2.28 20.70 -19.71
C LYS A 27 3.18 21.72 -19.02
N LEU A 28 3.99 21.29 -18.06
CA LEU A 28 4.94 22.17 -17.38
C LEU A 28 6.02 22.70 -18.33
N LYS A 29 6.50 21.87 -19.26
CA LYS A 29 7.45 22.28 -20.30
C LYS A 29 6.87 23.39 -21.17
N ASN A 30 5.64 23.24 -21.66
CA ASN A 30 4.97 24.24 -22.48
C ASN A 30 4.86 25.57 -21.73
N LEU A 31 4.40 25.53 -20.48
CA LEU A 31 4.27 26.73 -19.66
C LEU A 31 5.63 27.39 -19.36
N ARG A 32 6.68 26.59 -19.10
CA ARG A 32 8.05 27.12 -18.94
C ARG A 32 8.49 27.87 -20.20
N GLU A 33 8.23 27.30 -21.37
CA GLU A 33 8.60 27.87 -22.68
C GLU A 33 7.78 29.12 -23.00
N GLU A 34 6.48 29.15 -22.69
CA GLU A 34 5.62 30.33 -22.78
C GLU A 34 6.12 31.49 -21.90
N LEU A 35 6.61 31.17 -20.69
CA LEU A 35 7.21 32.13 -19.76
C LEU A 35 8.66 32.51 -20.14
N GLY A 36 9.23 31.89 -21.17
CA GLY A 36 10.61 32.16 -21.62
C GLY A 36 11.69 31.72 -20.63
N TYR A 37 11.38 30.79 -19.72
CA TYR A 37 12.33 30.29 -18.73
C TYR A 37 13.20 29.16 -19.30
N SER A 38 14.50 29.20 -19.00
CA SER A 38 15.41 28.10 -19.33
C SER A 38 15.31 26.99 -18.29
N ARG A 39 15.79 25.79 -18.63
CA ARG A 39 15.81 24.66 -17.68
C ARG A 39 16.77 24.92 -16.53
N GLU A 40 17.85 25.67 -16.76
CA GLU A 40 18.80 26.12 -15.75
C GLU A 40 18.13 27.01 -14.71
N LYS A 41 17.27 27.94 -15.14
CA LYS A 41 16.50 28.80 -14.24
C LYS A 41 15.56 27.99 -13.34
N VAL A 42 14.88 26.99 -13.90
CA VAL A 42 14.02 26.08 -13.12
C VAL A 42 14.86 25.23 -12.17
N SER A 43 15.99 24.70 -12.64
CA SER A 43 16.93 23.90 -11.85
C SER A 43 17.42 24.66 -10.61
N GLU A 44 17.78 25.93 -10.79
CA GLU A 44 18.16 26.83 -9.69
C GLU A 44 17.00 27.07 -8.71
N ALA A 45 15.81 27.39 -9.22
CA ALA A 45 14.64 27.67 -8.39
C ALA A 45 14.16 26.46 -7.57
N LEU A 46 14.26 25.26 -8.13
CA LEU A 46 13.81 24.01 -7.49
C LEU A 46 14.91 23.31 -6.69
N PHE A 47 16.15 23.80 -6.73
CA PHE A 47 17.32 23.15 -6.14
C PHE A 47 17.50 21.69 -6.60
N ILE A 48 17.28 21.44 -7.89
CA ILE A 48 17.48 20.13 -8.54
C ILE A 48 18.42 20.27 -9.73
N THR A 49 18.98 19.17 -10.22
CA THR A 49 19.83 19.21 -11.42
C THR A 49 19.00 19.49 -12.68
N VAL A 50 19.60 20.11 -13.70
CA VAL A 50 18.97 20.28 -15.03
C VAL A 50 18.53 18.94 -15.60
N HIS A 51 19.29 17.87 -15.35
CA HIS A 51 18.92 16.51 -15.75
C HIS A 51 17.56 16.08 -15.18
N TYR A 52 17.26 16.42 -13.93
CA TYR A 52 15.96 16.12 -13.32
C TYR A 52 14.84 17.00 -13.86
N VAL A 53 15.12 18.27 -14.19
CA VAL A 53 14.14 19.12 -14.90
C VAL A 53 13.79 18.49 -16.25
N THR A 54 14.78 18.06 -17.02
CA THR A 54 14.55 17.37 -18.30
C THR A 54 13.78 16.06 -18.11
N ALA A 55 14.12 15.26 -17.10
CA ALA A 55 13.41 14.02 -16.81
C ALA A 55 11.95 14.26 -16.43
N LEU A 56 11.64 15.32 -15.65
CA LEU A 56 10.27 15.71 -15.32
C LEU A 56 9.48 16.13 -16.55
N GLU A 57 10.08 16.93 -17.43
CA GLU A 57 9.43 17.42 -18.66
C GLU A 57 9.13 16.32 -19.68
N ASN A 58 9.90 15.22 -19.64
CA ASN A 58 9.75 14.07 -20.51
C ASN A 58 9.04 12.88 -19.83
N ASP A 59 8.51 13.07 -18.62
CA ASP A 59 7.88 12.02 -17.80
C ASP A 59 8.75 10.78 -17.54
N GLU A 60 10.07 10.95 -17.54
CA GLU A 60 11.06 9.89 -17.33
C GLU A 60 11.30 9.65 -15.84
N PHE A 61 10.25 9.24 -15.11
CA PHE A 61 10.27 9.11 -13.65
C PHE A 61 11.33 8.15 -13.12
N GLN A 62 11.74 7.15 -13.92
CA GLN A 62 12.80 6.20 -13.62
C GLN A 62 14.19 6.83 -13.50
N LYS A 63 14.39 8.04 -14.05
CA LYS A 63 15.66 8.80 -13.96
C LYS A 63 15.71 9.72 -12.73
N LEU A 64 14.60 9.85 -12.00
CA LEU A 64 14.52 10.65 -10.79
C LEU A 64 15.01 9.86 -9.57
N PRO A 65 15.50 10.53 -8.51
CA PRO A 65 15.96 9.88 -7.29
C PRO A 65 14.75 9.35 -6.49
N GLY A 66 14.17 8.23 -6.93
CA GLY A 66 13.05 7.54 -6.28
C GLY A 66 11.67 8.17 -6.48
N HIS A 67 10.65 7.33 -6.73
CA HIS A 67 9.27 7.75 -6.99
C HIS A 67 8.63 8.63 -5.91
N THR A 68 9.10 8.54 -4.66
CA THR A 68 8.57 9.32 -3.53
C THR A 68 8.82 10.81 -3.70
N PHE A 69 9.87 11.21 -4.42
CA PHE A 69 10.26 12.61 -4.59
C PHE A 69 9.61 13.27 -5.82
N THR A 70 9.22 12.48 -6.82
CA THR A 70 8.63 12.98 -8.08
C THR A 70 7.42 13.88 -7.85
N LYS A 71 6.51 13.50 -6.94
CA LYS A 71 5.34 14.33 -6.60
C LYS A 71 5.75 15.70 -6.04
N GLY A 72 6.80 15.73 -5.21
CA GLY A 72 7.34 16.96 -4.65
C GLY A 72 7.91 17.88 -5.72
N TYR A 73 8.64 17.32 -6.69
CA TYR A 73 9.18 18.10 -7.79
C TYR A 73 8.09 18.68 -8.70
N PHE A 74 7.05 17.92 -9.05
CA PHE A 74 5.92 18.44 -9.81
C PHE A 74 5.21 19.58 -9.07
N LYS A 75 5.01 19.43 -7.75
CA LYS A 75 4.43 20.48 -6.92
C LYS A 75 5.29 21.76 -6.95
N SER A 76 6.59 21.66 -6.66
CA SER A 76 7.48 22.82 -6.64
C SER A 76 7.64 23.46 -8.02
N TYR A 77 7.59 22.67 -9.10
CA TYR A 77 7.64 23.19 -10.46
C TYR A 77 6.35 23.96 -10.80
N ALA A 78 5.18 23.41 -10.48
CA ALA A 78 3.90 24.10 -10.66
C ALA A 78 3.84 25.41 -9.85
N GLU A 79 4.29 25.39 -8.60
CA GLU A 79 4.41 26.58 -7.74
C GLU A 79 5.32 27.64 -8.37
N PHE A 80 6.49 27.24 -8.90
CA PHE A 80 7.44 28.17 -9.52
C PHE A 80 6.88 28.83 -10.80
N LEU A 81 6.14 28.07 -11.62
CA LEU A 81 5.55 28.58 -12.86
C LEU A 81 4.19 29.28 -12.64
N GLY A 82 3.62 29.21 -11.43
CA GLY A 82 2.27 29.71 -11.16
C GLY A 82 1.17 28.87 -11.81
N ALA A 83 1.43 27.59 -12.08
CA ALA A 83 0.44 26.65 -12.60
C ALA A 83 -0.52 26.17 -11.50
N ASP A 84 -1.69 25.66 -11.89
CA ASP A 84 -2.56 24.95 -10.95
C ASP A 84 -1.90 23.65 -10.48
N ILE A 85 -1.54 23.63 -9.20
CA ILE A 85 -0.85 22.50 -8.55
C ILE A 85 -1.75 21.26 -8.55
N ASP A 86 -3.03 21.42 -8.24
CA ASP A 86 -3.95 20.29 -8.11
C ASP A 86 -4.18 19.65 -9.48
N GLU A 87 -4.27 20.45 -10.53
CA GLU A 87 -4.39 19.97 -11.90
C GLU A 87 -3.15 19.18 -12.34
N VAL A 88 -1.95 19.73 -12.13
CA VAL A 88 -0.67 19.06 -12.49
C VAL A 88 -0.50 17.76 -11.71
N LEU A 89 -0.77 17.76 -10.41
CA LEU A 89 -0.65 16.57 -9.57
C LEU A 89 -1.72 15.51 -9.91
N SER A 90 -2.92 15.93 -10.33
CA SER A 90 -3.96 15.00 -10.79
C SER A 90 -3.57 14.34 -12.11
N CYS A 91 -3.02 15.11 -13.06
CA CYS A 91 -2.50 14.58 -14.32
C CYS A 91 -1.37 13.57 -14.07
N TYR A 92 -0.41 13.90 -13.20
CA TYR A 92 0.61 12.95 -12.74
C TYR A 92 0.00 11.70 -12.13
N GLN A 93 -0.94 11.83 -11.19
CA GLN A 93 -1.55 10.68 -10.52
C GLN A 93 -2.29 9.75 -11.50
N ASN A 94 -2.94 10.30 -12.52
CA ASN A 94 -3.60 9.52 -13.57
C ASN A 94 -2.57 8.74 -14.40
N LEU A 95 -1.45 9.37 -14.77
CA LEU A 95 -0.39 8.73 -15.54
C LEU A 95 0.23 7.53 -14.80
N ILE A 96 0.63 7.71 -13.53
CA ILE A 96 1.18 6.61 -12.70
C ILE A 96 0.14 5.54 -12.32
N ASN A 97 -1.17 5.84 -12.40
CA ASN A 97 -2.21 4.86 -12.17
C ASN A 97 -2.53 4.06 -13.45
N ALA A 98 -2.41 4.67 -14.62
CA ALA A 98 -2.54 3.98 -15.91
C ALA A 98 -1.44 2.93 -16.12
N ASP A 99 -0.23 3.21 -15.63
CA ASP A 99 0.91 2.28 -15.70
C ASP A 99 0.90 1.18 -14.63
N LYS A 100 0.05 1.30 -13.60
CA LYS A 100 -0.13 0.22 -12.63
C LYS A 100 -1.13 -0.78 -13.19
N PRO A 101 -0.85 -2.11 -13.17
CA PRO A 101 -1.91 -3.08 -13.34
C PRO A 101 -2.98 -2.77 -12.30
N SER A 102 -4.22 -2.65 -12.77
CA SER A 102 -5.41 -2.21 -12.03
C SER A 102 -5.28 -2.44 -10.51
N SER A 103 -5.41 -1.37 -9.74
CA SER A 103 -5.39 -1.36 -8.28
C SER A 103 -6.29 -2.41 -7.63
N GLU A 104 -7.25 -2.98 -8.36
CA GLU A 104 -8.02 -4.13 -7.93
C GLU A 104 -7.16 -5.37 -7.62
N GLU A 105 -6.09 -5.65 -8.37
CA GLU A 105 -5.26 -6.83 -8.15
C GLU A 105 -4.33 -6.65 -6.95
N ALA A 106 -3.71 -5.48 -6.82
CA ALA A 106 -2.84 -5.15 -5.68
C ALA A 106 -3.61 -5.04 -4.35
N GLU A 107 -4.83 -4.49 -4.37
CA GLU A 107 -5.70 -4.49 -3.19
C GLU A 107 -6.25 -5.88 -2.87
N ARG A 108 -6.62 -6.68 -3.89
CA ARG A 108 -7.06 -8.08 -3.68
C ARG A 108 -5.93 -8.93 -3.11
N GLU A 109 -4.69 -8.76 -3.54
CA GLU A 109 -3.53 -9.51 -3.04
C GLU A 109 -3.21 -9.14 -1.58
N LYS A 110 -3.20 -7.85 -1.26
CA LYS A 110 -3.01 -7.37 0.12
C LYS A 110 -4.13 -7.82 1.06
N ASN A 111 -5.38 -7.83 0.59
CA ASN A 111 -6.53 -8.29 1.37
C ASN A 111 -6.52 -9.83 1.54
N ARG A 112 -6.12 -10.58 0.50
CA ARG A 112 -5.98 -12.05 0.55
C ARG A 112 -4.89 -12.46 1.54
N SER A 113 -3.76 -11.75 1.56
CA SER A 113 -2.67 -11.97 2.52
C SER A 113 -3.10 -11.68 3.98
N ARG A 114 -3.79 -10.55 4.23
CA ARG A 114 -4.30 -10.21 5.57
C ARG A 114 -5.33 -11.23 6.08
N LYS A 115 -6.27 -11.67 5.25
CA LYS A 115 -7.25 -12.70 5.62
C LYS A 115 -6.59 -14.04 5.94
N SER A 116 -5.58 -14.45 5.16
CA SER A 116 -4.81 -15.68 5.42
C SER A 116 -4.06 -15.63 6.76
N LEU A 117 -3.40 -14.51 7.06
CA LEU A 117 -2.73 -14.30 8.35
C LEU A 117 -3.70 -14.34 9.53
N LEU A 118 -4.85 -13.67 9.42
CA LEU A 118 -5.88 -13.69 10.47
C LEU A 118 -6.43 -15.10 10.69
N LEU A 119 -6.65 -15.88 9.63
CA LEU A 119 -7.07 -17.28 9.75
C LEU A 119 -6.03 -18.15 10.46
N TRP A 120 -4.74 -17.97 10.17
CA TRP A 120 -3.69 -18.69 10.89
C TRP A 120 -3.56 -18.28 12.36
N ILE A 121 -3.74 -17.00 12.67
CA ILE A 121 -3.78 -16.53 14.06
C ILE A 121 -4.94 -17.19 14.81
N VAL A 122 -6.14 -17.20 14.23
CA VAL A 122 -7.31 -17.85 14.84
C VAL A 122 -7.07 -19.35 15.02
N ALA A 123 -6.53 -20.04 14.01
CA ALA A 123 -6.18 -21.45 14.12
C ALA A 123 -5.17 -21.74 15.23
N ALA A 124 -4.14 -20.89 15.38
CA ALA A 124 -3.15 -21.01 16.45
C ALA A 124 -3.75 -20.80 17.84
N VAL A 125 -4.65 -19.82 18.00
CA VAL A 125 -5.35 -19.57 19.27
C VAL A 125 -6.22 -20.77 19.66
N ILE A 126 -6.96 -21.36 18.70
CA ILE A 126 -7.78 -22.55 18.95
C ILE A 126 -6.89 -23.73 19.35
N LEU A 127 -5.77 -23.95 18.66
CA LEU A 127 -4.81 -25.00 19.00
C LEU A 127 -4.29 -24.85 20.44
N ILE A 128 -3.89 -23.64 20.82
CA ILE A 128 -3.40 -23.33 22.18
C ILE A 128 -4.50 -23.60 23.22
N ALA A 129 -5.74 -23.17 22.96
CA ALA A 129 -6.86 -23.42 23.86
C ALA A 129 -7.14 -24.91 24.06
N VAL A 130 -7.07 -25.71 22.99
CA VAL A 130 -7.21 -27.17 23.06
C VAL A 130 -6.08 -27.81 23.87
N LEU A 131 -4.83 -27.38 23.66
CA LEU A 131 -3.69 -27.88 24.45
C LEU A 131 -3.84 -27.56 25.94
N ILE A 132 -4.29 -26.34 26.28
CA ILE A 132 -4.57 -25.94 27.65
C ILE A 132 -5.67 -26.82 28.25
N ALA A 133 -6.76 -27.04 27.53
CA ALA A 133 -7.86 -27.90 27.99
C ALA A 133 -7.42 -29.35 28.21
N LEU A 134 -6.56 -29.90 27.34
CA LEU A 134 -5.99 -31.23 27.51
C LEU A 134 -5.09 -31.32 28.76
N VAL A 135 -4.21 -30.33 28.97
CA VAL A 135 -3.36 -30.28 30.16
C VAL A 135 -4.20 -30.19 31.43
N LEU A 136 -5.22 -29.32 31.46
CA LEU A 136 -6.14 -29.20 32.60
C LEU A 136 -6.93 -30.51 32.82
N GLY A 137 -7.40 -31.14 31.74
CA GLY A 137 -8.07 -32.44 31.79
C GLY A 137 -7.18 -33.55 32.36
N MET A 138 -5.90 -33.57 31.99
CA MET A 138 -4.92 -34.52 32.54
C MET A 138 -4.66 -34.28 34.04
N THR A 139 -4.71 -33.02 34.50
CA THR A 139 -4.52 -32.70 35.93
C THR A 139 -5.74 -33.04 36.80
N SER A 140 -6.92 -33.22 36.20
CA SER A 140 -8.16 -33.57 36.90
C SER A 140 -8.12 -34.98 37.51
N GLU A 141 -7.45 -35.94 36.85
CA GLU A 141 -7.36 -37.32 37.35
C GLU A 141 -6.43 -37.47 38.57
N ALA A 142 -5.49 -36.54 38.77
CA ALA A 142 -4.51 -36.60 39.85
C ALA A 142 -5.06 -36.11 41.20
N SER A 143 -5.96 -35.12 41.19
CA SER A 143 -6.44 -34.46 42.42
C SER A 143 -7.54 -35.25 43.14
N ALA A 144 -8.33 -36.05 42.43
CA ALA A 144 -9.40 -36.85 43.03
C ALA A 144 -8.90 -37.94 43.98
N LYS A 145 -7.71 -38.53 43.72
CA LYS A 145 -7.13 -39.58 44.56
C LYS A 145 -6.57 -39.04 45.89
N GLN A 146 -6.03 -37.83 45.90
CA GLN A 146 -5.45 -37.19 47.09
C GLN A 146 -6.53 -36.73 48.08
N ILE A 147 -7.61 -36.12 47.59
CA ILE A 147 -8.70 -35.61 48.45
C ILE A 147 -9.45 -36.76 49.14
N ILE A 148 -9.61 -37.91 48.47
CA ILE A 148 -10.23 -39.11 49.07
C ILE A 148 -9.30 -39.74 50.13
N MET A 149 -7.98 -39.76 49.91
CA MET A 149 -7.01 -40.34 50.83
C MET A 149 -6.87 -39.54 52.15
N VAL A 150 -6.95 -38.20 52.09
CA VAL A 150 -6.92 -37.33 53.29
C VAL A 150 -8.16 -37.54 54.18
N LYS A 151 -9.29 -37.96 53.60
CA LYS A 151 -10.55 -38.15 54.34
C LYS A 151 -10.63 -39.48 55.11
N GLN A 152 -9.64 -40.35 54.97
CA GLN A 152 -9.56 -41.66 55.63
C GLN A 152 -8.58 -41.72 56.81
N LEU A 153 -8.18 -40.58 57.38
CA LEU A 153 -7.45 -40.62 58.65
C LEU A 153 -8.39 -41.13 59.76
N PRO A 154 -8.04 -42.20 60.50
CA PRO A 154 -8.78 -42.54 61.71
C PRO A 154 -8.59 -41.41 62.72
N ASP A 155 -9.70 -40.96 63.32
CA ASP A 155 -9.68 -40.03 64.45
C ASP A 155 -8.78 -40.61 65.54
N ILE A 156 -7.63 -39.99 65.76
CA ILE A 156 -6.75 -40.34 66.86
C ILE A 156 -7.50 -39.90 68.13
N GLU A 157 -8.16 -40.86 68.76
CA GLU A 157 -8.78 -40.72 70.08
C GLU A 157 -7.82 -40.00 71.04
N LEU A 158 -8.15 -38.77 71.41
CA LEU A 158 -7.57 -38.09 72.57
C LEU A 158 -8.12 -38.69 73.86
N ARG A 159 -7.82 -39.97 74.08
CA ARG A 159 -8.10 -40.69 75.32
C ARG A 159 -6.81 -41.37 75.74
N GLN A 160 -6.05 -40.73 76.62
CA GLN A 160 -5.17 -41.31 77.66
C GLN A 160 -4.18 -40.23 78.16
N ARG A 161 -4.69 -39.28 78.94
CA ARG A 161 -3.89 -38.60 79.97
C ARG A 161 -4.69 -38.54 81.28
N SER A 162 -5.03 -39.73 81.75
CA SER A 162 -5.20 -40.01 83.17
C SER A 162 -3.87 -40.60 83.67
N ASN A 163 -3.44 -40.18 84.86
CA ASN A 163 -2.29 -40.66 85.66
C ASN A 163 -0.98 -39.86 85.53
N SER A 164 -0.84 -38.84 86.36
CA SER A 164 0.00 -38.89 87.57
C SER A 164 -0.42 -37.80 88.54
#